data_AF-A0A6J4RXD4-F1
#
_entry.id   AF-A0A6J4RXD4-F1
#
_cell.length_a   1.000
_cell.length_b   1.000
_cell.length_c   1.000
_cell.angle_alpha   90.00
_cell.angle_beta   90.00
_cell.angle_gamma   90.00
#
_symmetry.space_group_name_H-M   'P 1'
#
loop_
_entity.id
_entity.type
_entity.pdbx_description
1 polymer ?
#
loop_
_entity_poly.entity_id
_entity_poly.type
_entity_poly.pdbx_seq_one_letter_code
_entity_poly.pdbx_strand_id
1 'polypeptide(L)'
;AARPVAAAAAPGRGSSSIANERVLYATEENLNSDCGKSGRFVTYDLQGTFDGEGFRDTAKTKHRMQVLDTWTPEKAEGATGCASAHYFASRGDGLFANAFYEQGVRFLDVSNPSDIRQVGWWRPDDANTFATYFRDGHVFVADFTRGVEILKFDGHPGKAKTRTAPSLDRAITRRMDPSLGFLCPLKP
;
A
#
# COMPACT_ATOMS: atom_id res chain seq x y z
N ALA A 1 9.95 4.09 16.87
CA ALA A 1 10.32 5.12 15.88
C ALA A 1 9.95 4.59 14.50
N ALA A 2 8.84 5.03 13.93
CA ALA A 2 8.41 4.63 12.60
C ALA A 2 9.30 5.33 11.55
N ARG A 3 9.78 4.58 10.55
CA ARG A 3 10.57 5.12 9.44
C ARG A 3 9.63 5.26 8.24
N PRO A 4 9.50 6.45 7.63
CA PRO A 4 8.70 6.60 6.43
C PRO A 4 9.31 5.75 5.30
N VAL A 5 8.45 5.04 4.57
CA VAL A 5 8.83 4.24 3.40
C VAL A 5 8.43 5.06 2.18
N ALA A 6 9.42 5.61 1.48
CA ALA A 6 9.23 6.29 0.21
C ALA A 6 9.79 5.40 -0.91
N ALA A 7 9.01 5.16 -1.95
CA ALA A 7 9.45 4.49 -3.16
C ALA A 7 9.28 5.43 -4.35
N ALA A 8 10.30 5.52 -5.21
CA ALA A 8 10.20 6.23 -6.48
C ALA A 8 9.47 5.35 -7.50
N ALA A 9 8.50 5.91 -8.23
CA ALA A 9 7.79 5.19 -9.29
C ALA A 9 8.63 5.13 -10.59
N ALA A 10 8.48 4.02 -11.32
CA ALA A 10 8.96 3.91 -12.70
C ALA A 10 8.07 4.74 -13.65
N PRO A 11 8.60 5.25 -14.78
CA PRO A 11 7.86 6.15 -15.67
C PRO A 11 6.70 5.43 -16.39
N GLY A 12 5.48 5.60 -15.90
CA GLY A 12 4.25 5.22 -16.59
C GLY A 12 3.84 6.25 -17.65
N ARG A 13 3.55 5.81 -18.87
CA ARG A 13 2.95 6.64 -19.94
C ARG A 13 1.44 6.74 -19.71
N GLY A 14 0.97 7.89 -19.23
CA GLY A 14 -0.45 8.20 -19.11
C GLY A 14 -0.66 9.71 -18.96
N SER A 15 -1.55 10.28 -19.78
CA SER A 15 -1.84 11.71 -19.85
C SER A 15 -2.68 12.19 -18.66
N SER A 16 -2.01 12.73 -17.65
CA SER A 16 -2.50 13.64 -16.62
C SER A 16 -1.25 14.40 -16.16
N SER A 17 -1.29 15.74 -16.11
CA SER A 17 -0.12 16.63 -16.28
C SER A 17 0.92 16.66 -15.14
N ILE A 18 1.07 15.59 -14.38
CA ILE A 18 2.13 15.42 -13.39
C ILE A 18 2.96 14.22 -13.85
N ALA A 19 4.23 14.47 -14.19
CA ALA A 19 5.15 13.38 -14.48
C ALA A 19 5.25 12.48 -13.24
N ASN A 20 5.08 11.16 -13.40
CA ASN A 20 5.19 10.19 -12.31
C ASN A 20 6.51 10.32 -11.51
N GLU A 21 7.56 10.86 -12.13
CA GLU A 21 8.86 11.18 -11.52
C GLU A 21 8.80 12.33 -10.50
N ARG A 22 7.68 13.05 -10.38
CA ARG A 22 7.44 14.14 -9.43
C ARG A 22 6.42 13.78 -8.35
N VAL A 23 6.05 12.52 -8.23
CA VAL A 23 5.07 12.08 -7.23
C VAL A 23 5.76 11.40 -6.07
N LEU A 24 5.46 11.86 -4.85
CA LEU A 24 5.79 11.15 -3.62
C LEU A 24 4.58 10.34 -3.17
N TYR A 25 4.80 9.06 -2.92
CA TYR A 25 3.83 8.16 -2.29
C TYR A 25 4.20 8.00 -0.82
N ALA A 26 3.24 8.13 0.09
CA ALA A 26 3.50 7.97 1.52
C ALA A 26 2.31 7.31 2.23
N THR A 27 2.62 6.66 3.34
CA THR A 27 1.64 6.35 4.39
C THR A 27 1.76 7.39 5.49
N GLU A 28 0.67 8.08 5.81
CA GLU A 28 0.55 8.83 7.05
C GLU A 28 0.01 7.86 8.10
N GLU A 29 0.87 7.29 8.95
CA GLU A 29 0.42 6.35 9.98
C GLU A 29 -0.16 7.09 11.18
N ASN A 30 -1.35 6.67 11.64
CA ASN A 30 -1.98 7.21 12.84
C ASN A 30 -2.83 6.14 13.51
N LEU A 31 -2.37 5.66 14.68
CA LEU A 31 -2.98 4.57 15.45
C LEU A 31 -4.16 5.03 16.34
N ASN A 32 -4.80 6.15 16.00
CA ASN A 32 -6.00 6.57 16.69
C ASN A 32 -7.21 5.74 16.23
N SER A 33 -8.23 5.68 17.08
CA SER A 33 -9.46 4.94 16.82
C SER A 33 -10.54 5.75 16.07
N ASP A 34 -10.22 6.97 15.63
CA ASP A 34 -11.16 7.86 14.93
C ASP A 34 -10.98 7.69 13.43
N CYS A 35 -12.00 7.17 12.74
CA CYS A 35 -11.91 6.94 11.30
C CYS A 35 -11.65 8.21 10.49
N GLY A 36 -12.08 9.39 10.98
CA GLY A 36 -11.78 10.67 10.34
C GLY A 36 -10.31 11.11 10.44
N LYS A 37 -9.53 10.44 11.29
CA LYS A 37 -8.11 10.72 11.55
C LYS A 37 -7.22 9.50 11.34
N SER A 38 -7.78 8.38 10.91
CA SER A 38 -7.02 7.17 10.63
C SER A 38 -5.98 7.44 9.57
N GLY A 39 -4.85 6.76 9.70
CA GLY A 39 -3.77 6.90 8.75
C GLY A 39 -4.18 6.55 7.32
N ARG A 40 -3.59 7.22 6.34
CA ARG A 40 -3.99 7.17 4.93
C ARG A 40 -2.81 6.93 4.02
N PHE A 41 -3.10 6.34 2.86
CA PHE A 41 -2.18 6.37 1.74
C PHE A 41 -2.36 7.69 0.99
N VAL A 42 -1.28 8.39 0.69
CA VAL A 42 -1.30 9.75 0.13
C VAL A 42 -0.31 9.87 -1.01
N THR A 43 -0.71 10.60 -2.05
CA THR A 43 0.15 11.05 -3.14
C THR A 43 0.38 12.56 -3.01
N TYR A 44 1.63 13.00 -3.18
CA TYR A 44 1.99 14.42 -3.17
C TYR A 44 2.72 14.81 -4.45
N ASP A 45 2.52 16.05 -4.89
CA ASP A 45 3.35 16.67 -5.92
C ASP A 45 4.61 17.27 -5.29
N LEU A 46 5.77 16.88 -5.84
CA LEU A 46 7.09 17.39 -5.47
C LEU A 46 7.44 18.72 -6.15
N GLN A 47 6.52 19.32 -6.91
CA GLN A 47 6.77 20.61 -7.54
C GLN A 47 7.19 21.67 -6.51
N GLY A 48 8.37 22.24 -6.73
CA GLY A 48 8.92 23.29 -5.87
C GLY A 48 9.44 22.79 -4.53
N THR A 49 9.80 21.50 -4.41
CA THR A 49 10.40 20.92 -3.19
C THR A 49 11.86 20.52 -3.34
N PHE A 50 12.42 20.65 -4.55
CA PHE A 50 13.73 20.07 -4.91
C PHE A 50 14.92 20.83 -4.32
N ASP A 51 14.74 22.07 -3.87
CA ASP A 51 15.79 22.91 -3.29
C ASP A 51 15.64 23.06 -1.76
N GLY A 52 14.91 22.14 -1.12
CA GLY A 52 14.74 22.07 0.33
C GLY A 52 13.69 23.04 0.88
N GLU A 53 12.74 23.49 0.07
CA GLU A 53 11.67 24.43 0.45
C GLU A 53 10.82 23.91 1.62
N GLY A 54 10.65 22.59 1.73
CA GLY A 54 9.98 21.92 2.85
C GLY A 54 10.80 21.85 4.14
N PHE A 55 12.13 22.04 4.08
CA PHE A 55 13.03 22.07 5.24
C PHE A 55 13.44 23.49 5.66
N ARG A 56 13.32 24.46 4.75
CA ARG A 56 13.51 25.88 5.05
C ARG A 56 12.43 26.36 6.02
N ASP A 57 12.67 27.50 6.67
CA ASP A 57 11.73 28.13 7.61
C ASP A 57 10.35 28.33 6.95
N THR A 58 9.47 27.36 7.17
CA THR A 58 8.18 27.30 6.47
C THR A 58 7.22 28.38 6.95
N ALA A 59 7.51 29.07 8.06
CA ALA A 59 6.79 30.26 8.47
C ALA A 59 7.07 31.44 7.52
N LYS A 60 8.23 31.47 6.85
CA LYS A 60 8.60 32.47 5.84
C LYS A 60 8.25 32.03 4.43
N THR A 61 8.64 30.82 4.03
CA THR A 61 8.43 30.35 2.65
C THR A 61 6.97 30.01 2.37
N LYS A 62 6.20 29.69 3.41
CA LYS A 62 4.82 29.18 3.34
C LYS A 62 4.67 27.94 2.44
N HIS A 63 5.79 27.30 2.06
CA HIS A 63 5.78 26.19 1.14
C HIS A 63 5.17 24.95 1.79
N ARG A 64 4.26 24.28 1.08
CA ARG A 64 3.66 22.99 1.45
C ARG A 64 3.55 22.16 0.18
N MET A 65 3.89 20.87 0.29
CA MET A 65 3.62 19.91 -0.78
C MET A 65 2.11 19.84 -1.03
N GLN A 66 1.73 19.85 -2.30
CA GLN A 66 0.35 19.67 -2.69
C GLN A 66 -0.04 18.20 -2.54
N VAL A 67 -1.10 17.93 -1.79
CA VAL A 67 -1.75 16.61 -1.80
C VAL A 67 -2.49 16.46 -3.12
N LEU A 68 -2.23 15.35 -3.82
CA LEU A 68 -2.91 15.01 -5.07
C LEU A 68 -4.16 14.19 -4.81
N ASP A 69 -4.05 13.14 -3.99
CA ASP A 69 -5.19 12.35 -3.53
C ASP A 69 -4.84 11.60 -2.23
N THR A 70 -5.87 11.11 -1.54
CA THR A 70 -5.77 10.33 -0.32
C THR A 70 -6.71 9.14 -0.36
N TRP A 71 -6.27 7.99 0.15
CA TRP A 71 -7.10 6.79 0.19
C TRP A 71 -7.11 6.12 1.57
N THR A 72 -8.30 5.68 2.00
CA THR A 72 -8.55 4.90 3.22
C THR A 72 -9.55 3.76 2.95
N PRO A 73 -9.51 2.66 3.73
CA PRO A 73 -10.37 1.50 3.50
C PRO A 73 -11.82 1.68 4.01
N GLU A 74 -12.12 2.68 4.86
CA GLU A 74 -13.36 2.75 5.67
C GLU A 74 -14.66 2.49 4.89
N LYS A 75 -14.74 2.97 3.64
CA LYS A 75 -15.92 2.85 2.77
C LYS A 75 -15.68 1.97 1.55
N ALA A 76 -14.53 1.29 1.50
CA ALA A 76 -14.16 0.44 0.40
C ALA A 76 -14.81 -0.94 0.52
N GLU A 77 -14.97 -1.62 -0.61
CA GLU A 77 -15.41 -3.01 -0.64
C GLU A 77 -14.51 -3.89 0.24
N GLY A 78 -15.12 -4.76 1.06
CA GLY A 78 -14.41 -5.66 1.97
C GLY A 78 -13.89 -5.02 3.25
N ALA A 79 -14.24 -3.78 3.55
CA ALA A 79 -13.91 -3.16 4.83
C ALA A 79 -14.97 -3.45 5.90
N THR A 80 -14.55 -3.55 7.16
CA THR A 80 -15.47 -3.57 8.34
C THR A 80 -15.32 -2.34 9.22
N GLY A 81 -14.50 -1.38 8.81
CA GLY A 81 -14.19 -0.18 9.56
C GLY A 81 -12.97 0.51 8.98
N CYS A 82 -12.40 1.42 9.76
CA CYS A 82 -11.15 2.08 9.43
C CYS A 82 -9.95 1.33 10.02
N ALA A 83 -8.79 1.59 9.44
CA ALA A 83 -7.48 1.26 10.00
C ALA A 83 -6.44 2.20 9.38
N SER A 84 -5.27 2.28 10.02
CA SER A 84 -4.17 3.12 9.55
C SER A 84 -3.41 2.48 8.39
N ALA A 85 -3.08 3.26 7.37
CA ALA A 85 -2.04 2.89 6.43
C ALA A 85 -0.69 2.75 7.17
N HIS A 86 0.05 1.67 6.90
CA HIS A 86 1.36 1.44 7.54
C HIS A 86 2.50 1.24 6.53
N TYR A 87 2.27 0.47 5.47
CA TYR A 87 3.30 0.16 4.47
C TYR A 87 2.68 -0.01 3.09
N PHE A 88 3.48 0.20 2.04
CA PHE A 88 3.09 -0.15 0.68
C PHE A 88 4.27 -0.67 -0.15
N ALA A 89 3.95 -1.47 -1.16
CA ALA A 89 4.86 -1.85 -2.22
C ALA A 89 4.26 -1.47 -3.57
N SER A 90 5.09 -0.91 -4.46
CA SER A 90 4.73 -0.70 -5.86
C SER A 90 5.09 -1.93 -6.68
N ARG A 91 4.22 -2.30 -7.63
CA ARG A 91 4.53 -3.30 -8.66
C ARG A 91 5.27 -2.70 -9.87
N GLY A 92 5.37 -1.36 -9.93
CA GLY A 92 6.06 -0.64 -11.00
C GLY A 92 5.19 -0.23 -12.20
N ASP A 93 3.96 -0.71 -12.29
CA ASP A 93 3.01 -0.38 -13.36
C ASP A 93 1.88 0.58 -12.92
N GLY A 94 1.98 1.15 -11.71
CA GLY A 94 0.93 1.95 -11.09
C GLY A 94 0.04 1.15 -10.13
N LEU A 95 0.22 -0.18 -10.03
CA LEU A 95 -0.43 -0.98 -8.99
C LEU A 95 0.38 -0.97 -7.70
N PHE A 96 -0.31 -0.78 -6.58
CA PHE A 96 0.27 -0.81 -5.24
C PHE A 96 -0.43 -1.86 -4.37
N ALA A 97 0.33 -2.56 -3.53
CA ALA A 97 -0.19 -3.33 -2.41
C ALA A 97 0.04 -2.51 -1.13
N ASN A 98 -1.01 -2.23 -0.38
CA ASN A 98 -0.97 -1.38 0.81
C ASN A 98 -1.43 -2.17 2.03
N ALA A 99 -0.68 -2.09 3.11
CA ALA A 99 -1.00 -2.70 4.41
C ALA A 99 -1.78 -1.72 5.28
N PHE A 100 -2.95 -2.16 5.76
CA PHE A 100 -3.86 -1.39 6.61
C PHE A 100 -4.27 -2.19 7.86
N TYR A 101 -3.34 -2.81 8.59
CA TYR A 101 -3.62 -3.53 9.84
C TYR A 101 -4.86 -4.44 9.78
N GLU A 102 -5.92 -4.14 10.54
CA GLU A 102 -7.18 -4.89 10.61
C GLU A 102 -7.97 -4.87 9.30
N GLN A 103 -7.65 -3.95 8.40
CA GLN A 103 -8.21 -3.89 7.05
C GLN A 103 -7.35 -4.61 6.01
N GLY A 104 -6.34 -5.38 6.44
CA GLY A 104 -5.62 -6.33 5.60
C GLY A 104 -4.74 -5.66 4.53
N VAL A 105 -4.56 -6.34 3.39
CA VAL A 105 -3.91 -5.77 2.21
C VAL A 105 -4.94 -5.23 1.22
N ARG A 106 -4.69 -4.02 0.74
CA ARG A 106 -5.48 -3.30 -0.26
C ARG A 106 -4.66 -3.13 -1.53
N PHE A 107 -5.19 -3.60 -2.66
CA PHE A 107 -4.59 -3.40 -3.97
C PHE A 107 -5.16 -2.14 -4.60
N LEU A 108 -4.31 -1.14 -4.81
CA LEU A 108 -4.68 0.18 -5.30
C LEU A 108 -4.11 0.42 -6.69
N ASP A 109 -4.95 0.87 -7.62
CA ASP A 109 -4.55 1.51 -8.86
C ASP A 109 -4.23 2.98 -8.57
N VAL A 110 -2.97 3.33 -8.83
CA VAL A 110 -2.39 4.67 -8.65
C VAL A 110 -1.77 5.14 -9.98
N SER A 111 -2.20 4.58 -11.11
CA SER A 111 -1.75 5.03 -12.44
C SER A 111 -2.12 6.48 -12.72
N ASN A 112 -3.18 6.99 -12.08
CA ASN A 112 -3.46 8.41 -11.93
C ASN A 112 -3.29 8.79 -10.45
N PRO A 113 -2.22 9.53 -10.07
CA PRO A 113 -1.95 9.85 -8.67
C PRO A 113 -2.96 10.82 -8.06
N SER A 114 -3.82 11.46 -8.85
CA SER A 114 -4.91 12.33 -8.40
C SER A 114 -6.26 11.60 -8.28
N ASP A 115 -6.29 10.27 -8.43
CA ASP A 115 -7.50 9.45 -8.50
C ASP A 115 -7.19 7.99 -8.15
N ILE A 116 -6.89 7.75 -6.87
CA ILE A 116 -6.51 6.45 -6.30
C ILE A 116 -7.75 5.57 -6.19
N ARG A 117 -7.65 4.32 -6.66
CA ARG A 117 -8.80 3.39 -6.67
C ARG A 117 -8.43 2.01 -6.14
N GLN A 118 -9.32 1.42 -5.35
CA GLN A 118 -9.19 0.01 -4.98
C GLN A 118 -9.54 -0.88 -6.18
N VAL A 119 -8.66 -1.82 -6.51
CA VAL A 119 -8.86 -2.84 -7.56
C VAL A 119 -8.78 -4.28 -7.01
N GLY A 120 -8.52 -4.43 -5.72
CA GLY A 120 -8.62 -5.71 -5.03
C GLY A 120 -8.33 -5.59 -3.54
N TRP A 121 -8.64 -6.64 -2.79
CA TRP A 121 -8.34 -6.70 -1.36
C TRP A 121 -8.24 -8.14 -0.86
N TRP A 122 -7.46 -8.32 0.20
CA TRP A 122 -7.44 -9.53 1.01
C TRP A 122 -7.46 -9.11 2.48
N ARG A 123 -8.55 -9.47 3.17
CA ARG A 123 -8.79 -9.11 4.56
C ARG A 123 -9.49 -10.27 5.26
N PRO A 124 -8.72 -11.14 5.92
CA PRO A 124 -9.28 -12.10 6.87
C PRO A 124 -9.67 -11.43 8.19
N ASP A 125 -10.65 -12.01 8.89
CA ASP A 125 -11.29 -11.34 10.03
C ASP A 125 -10.33 -11.03 11.20
N ASP A 126 -9.25 -11.79 11.32
CA ASP A 126 -8.17 -11.64 12.30
C ASP A 126 -6.91 -10.97 11.72
N ALA A 127 -7.04 -10.28 10.57
CA ALA A 127 -5.94 -9.56 9.94
C ALA A 127 -5.30 -8.54 10.88
N ASN A 128 -3.97 -8.49 10.84
CA ASN A 128 -3.16 -7.46 11.44
C ASN A 128 -1.94 -7.24 10.53
N THR A 129 -2.23 -6.76 9.32
CA THR A 129 -1.28 -6.71 8.22
C THR A 129 -0.32 -5.53 8.35
N PHE A 130 0.97 -5.83 8.43
CA PHE A 130 2.04 -4.86 8.67
C PHE A 130 2.72 -4.42 7.37
N ALA A 131 3.07 -5.35 6.48
CA ALA A 131 3.82 -5.01 5.27
C ALA A 131 3.47 -5.93 4.10
N THR A 132 3.75 -5.44 2.89
CA THR A 132 3.51 -6.17 1.65
C THR A 132 4.71 -6.03 0.73
N TYR A 133 4.98 -7.06 -0.07
CA TYR A 133 6.08 -7.07 -1.03
C TYR A 133 5.69 -7.81 -2.31
N PHE A 134 5.92 -7.21 -3.47
CA PHE A 134 5.82 -7.92 -4.75
C PHE A 134 7.11 -8.71 -5.02
N ARG A 135 6.98 -9.98 -5.39
CA ARG A 135 8.09 -10.81 -5.85
C ARG A 135 7.61 -11.95 -6.73
N ASP A 136 8.22 -12.11 -7.91
CA ASP A 136 7.96 -13.21 -8.85
C ASP A 136 6.47 -13.47 -9.12
N GLY A 137 5.70 -12.40 -9.34
CA GLY A 137 4.25 -12.46 -9.61
C GLY A 137 3.36 -12.75 -8.39
N HIS A 138 3.94 -12.76 -7.20
CA HIS A 138 3.25 -12.97 -5.92
C HIS A 138 3.35 -11.73 -5.04
N VAL A 139 2.48 -11.70 -4.03
CA VAL A 139 2.44 -10.67 -2.98
C VAL A 139 2.68 -11.38 -1.67
N PHE A 140 3.79 -11.07 -1.04
CA PHE A 140 4.12 -11.54 0.30
C PHE A 140 3.54 -10.55 1.29
N VAL A 141 2.69 -11.03 2.19
CA VAL A 141 2.00 -10.22 3.20
C VAL A 141 2.52 -10.64 4.56
N ALA A 142 3.16 -9.71 5.26
CA ALA A 142 3.57 -9.90 6.65
C ALA A 142 2.44 -9.45 7.56
N ASP A 143 1.91 -10.38 8.34
CA ASP A 143 0.78 -10.20 9.24
C ASP A 143 1.19 -10.61 10.67
N PHE A 144 0.89 -9.76 11.66
CA PHE A 144 1.28 -10.04 13.04
C PHE A 144 0.58 -11.24 13.65
N THR A 145 -0.64 -11.54 13.22
CA THR A 145 -1.44 -12.64 13.76
C THR A 145 -1.10 -13.95 13.06
N ARG A 146 -0.95 -13.90 11.73
CA ARG A 146 -0.95 -15.10 10.87
C ARG A 146 0.41 -15.43 10.25
N GLY A 147 1.42 -14.58 10.44
CA GLY A 147 2.77 -14.77 9.90
C GLY A 147 2.88 -14.25 8.46
N VAL A 148 3.45 -15.06 7.56
CA VAL A 148 3.64 -14.68 6.15
C VAL A 148 2.60 -15.37 5.26
N GLU A 149 1.80 -14.58 4.57
CA GLU A 149 0.87 -15.06 3.54
C GLU A 149 1.46 -14.80 2.15
N ILE A 150 1.23 -15.74 1.22
CA ILE A 150 1.66 -15.59 -0.17
C ILE A 150 0.41 -15.57 -1.03
N LEU A 151 0.12 -14.42 -1.62
CA LEU A 151 -1.03 -14.21 -2.49
C LEU A 151 -0.58 -14.19 -3.95
N LYS A 152 -1.47 -14.63 -4.83
CA LYS A 152 -1.39 -14.33 -6.26
C LYS A 152 -2.44 -13.28 -6.58
N PHE A 153 -2.01 -12.20 -7.22
CA PHE A 153 -2.90 -11.13 -7.65
C PHE A 153 -2.62 -10.76 -9.10
N ASP A 154 -3.59 -11.02 -9.97
CA ASP A 154 -3.54 -10.79 -11.41
C ASP A 154 -4.29 -9.51 -11.83
N GLY A 155 -4.65 -8.66 -10.87
CA GLY A 155 -5.26 -7.36 -11.17
C GLY A 155 -4.30 -6.46 -11.95
N HIS A 156 -4.88 -5.54 -12.71
CA HIS A 156 -4.17 -4.55 -13.50
C HIS A 156 -4.72 -3.15 -13.22
N PRO A 157 -3.89 -2.10 -13.31
CA PRO A 157 -4.34 -0.72 -13.37
C PRO A 157 -5.39 -0.49 -14.46
N GLY A 158 -6.25 0.50 -14.28
CA GLY A 158 -7.43 0.75 -15.09
C GLY A 158 -8.72 0.31 -14.37
N LYS A 159 -9.89 0.62 -14.95
CA LYS A 159 -11.23 0.36 -14.39
C LYS A 159 -11.58 -1.15 -14.29
N ALA A 160 -10.66 -2.00 -13.86
CA ALA A 160 -10.89 -3.40 -13.58
C ALA A 160 -11.81 -3.55 -12.35
N LYS A 161 -12.64 -4.60 -12.37
CA LYS A 161 -13.48 -4.94 -11.21
C LYS A 161 -12.60 -5.36 -10.03
N THR A 162 -12.99 -4.96 -8.82
CA THR A 162 -12.36 -5.43 -7.58
C THR A 162 -12.33 -6.96 -7.53
N ARG A 163 -11.20 -7.53 -7.13
CA ARG A 163 -11.06 -8.98 -6.87
C ARG A 163 -10.82 -9.25 -5.39
N THR A 164 -11.33 -10.39 -4.91
CA THR A 164 -11.17 -10.85 -3.52
C THR A 164 -10.43 -12.18 -3.49
N ALA A 165 -9.63 -12.39 -2.45
CA ALA A 165 -9.04 -13.68 -2.12
C ALA A 165 -9.87 -14.41 -1.03
N PRO A 166 -9.74 -15.74 -0.87
CA PRO A 166 -9.02 -16.63 -1.78
C PRO A 166 -9.88 -16.96 -3.01
N SER A 167 -9.28 -16.80 -4.20
CA SER A 167 -9.78 -17.41 -5.44
C SER A 167 -9.03 -18.73 -5.68
N LEU A 168 -9.06 -19.63 -4.68
CA LEU A 168 -8.38 -20.91 -4.78
C LEU A 168 -9.37 -22.00 -5.18
N ASP A 169 -9.16 -22.62 -6.34
CA ASP A 169 -9.84 -23.88 -6.69
C ASP A 169 -9.44 -25.01 -5.72
N ARG A 170 -8.29 -24.90 -5.05
CA ARG A 170 -7.79 -25.86 -4.05
C ARG A 170 -6.79 -25.20 -3.09
N ALA A 171 -6.98 -25.40 -1.78
CA ALA A 171 -6.03 -24.95 -0.77
C ALA A 171 -4.74 -25.79 -0.82
N ILE A 172 -3.58 -25.15 -0.99
CA ILE A 172 -2.28 -25.80 -0.83
C ILE A 172 -1.88 -25.68 0.64
N THR A 173 -2.14 -26.72 1.43
CA THR A 173 -1.66 -26.79 2.81
C THR A 173 -0.24 -27.35 2.81
N ARG A 174 0.78 -26.53 3.09
CA ARG A 174 2.11 -27.05 3.45
C ARG A 174 2.16 -27.32 4.95
N ARG A 175 2.70 -28.48 5.34
CA ARG A 175 2.98 -28.77 6.76
C ARG A 175 4.07 -27.83 7.24
N MET A 176 3.80 -27.19 8.37
CA MET A 176 4.75 -26.34 9.07
C MET A 176 5.90 -27.20 9.61
N ASP A 177 7.14 -26.70 9.55
CA ASP A 177 8.28 -27.36 10.17
C ASP A 177 8.13 -27.27 11.71
N PRO A 178 8.31 -28.37 12.46
CA PRO A 178 8.13 -28.38 13.91
C PRO A 178 9.08 -27.46 14.68
N SER A 179 10.23 -27.13 14.08
CA SER A 179 11.31 -26.36 14.70
C SER A 179 11.45 -24.96 14.11
N LEU A 180 11.20 -24.81 12.80
CA LEU A 180 11.42 -23.57 12.06
C LEU A 180 10.12 -22.86 11.65
N GLY A 181 8.96 -23.47 11.91
CA GLY A 181 7.69 -22.87 11.50
C GLY A 181 7.56 -22.82 9.97
N PHE A 182 7.31 -21.63 9.43
CA PHE A 182 7.26 -21.36 7.99
C PHE A 182 8.59 -20.81 7.44
N LEU A 183 9.66 -20.77 8.25
CA LEU A 183 10.96 -20.29 7.80
C LEU A 183 11.61 -21.35 6.90
N CYS A 184 11.87 -20.99 5.65
CA CYS A 184 12.78 -21.75 4.79
C CYS A 184 14.22 -21.45 5.23
N PRO A 185 15.05 -22.44 5.61
CA PRO A 185 16.46 -22.18 5.83
C PRO A 185 17.07 -21.65 4.53
N LEU A 186 17.76 -20.53 4.60
CA LEU A 186 18.60 -20.07 3.50
C LEU A 186 19.67 -21.15 3.32
N LYS A 187 19.68 -21.80 2.15
CA LYS A 187 20.80 -22.66 1.80
C LYS A 187 22.06 -21.78 1.81
N PRO A 188 23.15 -22.21 2.49
CA PRO A 188 24.42 -21.50 2.42
C PRO A 188 24.94 -21.43 0.98
#